data_AF-A0A4R7USW1-F1
#
_entry.id   AF-A0A4R7USW1-F1
#
_cell.length_a   1.000
_cell.length_b   1.000
_cell.length_c   1.000
_cell.angle_alpha   90.00
_cell.angle_beta   90.00
_cell.angle_gamma   90.00
#
_symmetry.space_group_name_H-M   'P 1'
#
loop_
_entity.id
_entity.type
_entity.pdbx_description
1 polymer ?
#
loop_
_entity_poly.entity_id
_entity_poly.type
_entity_poly.pdbx_seq_one_letter_code
_entity_poly.pdbx_strand_id
1 'polypeptide(L)'
;MRASIERGWRPDFALDLRSVLAPLRRGLGDPAFRVTDAGRIWLVANTGAGVGTLALHTVAGEVRATAWGDAAQLLTDGLPALLGAEDDDSGFEAHHPLIADLRRRMPALRLGSTGRVWDPLVASVLEQKVTGHEAHRSWRELCRRFGTRAPGPAPEGMYAPPTPAAVLAIKDWEWHRAGVDLTRRKAIVAAAQVAHRLEKATRLRGREGRDLLRTVPGIGFWTAAEIAQRAWGDPDAVSVGDFHIPGLVGYALLGRKVDDKGMLEVLAPYAPQRHRVVRYIEAGGPGKPRFGPRFAPRDYRGM
;
A
#
# COMPACT_ATOMS: atom_id res chain seq x y z
N MET A 1 25.26 1.75 -18.75
CA MET A 1 24.48 1.11 -17.67
C MET A 1 24.72 1.94 -16.41
N ARG A 2 23.71 2.61 -15.84
CA ARG A 2 23.92 3.33 -14.56
C ARG A 2 24.31 2.30 -13.50
N ALA A 3 25.34 2.59 -12.70
CA ALA A 3 25.83 1.71 -11.65
C ALA A 3 24.72 1.43 -10.62
N SER A 4 24.72 0.25 -10.03
CA SER A 4 23.88 -0.06 -8.87
C SER A 4 24.36 0.69 -7.64
N ILE A 5 23.44 1.03 -6.76
CA ILE A 5 23.75 1.60 -5.44
C ILE A 5 23.40 0.56 -4.39
N GLU A 6 24.33 0.32 -3.47
CA GLU A 6 24.17 -0.64 -2.37
C GLU A 6 24.11 0.08 -1.04
N ARG A 7 23.26 -0.41 -0.13
CA ARG A 7 23.16 0.09 1.24
C ARG A 7 22.92 -1.07 2.20
N GLY A 8 23.69 -1.09 3.28
CA GLY A 8 23.41 -1.88 4.47
C GLY A 8 22.67 -1.03 5.50
N TRP A 9 21.65 -1.59 6.14
CA TRP A 9 20.97 -0.95 7.25
C TRP A 9 20.61 -1.98 8.32
N ARG A 10 21.03 -1.75 9.56
CA ARG A 10 20.72 -2.59 10.70
C ARG A 10 19.61 -1.91 11.52
N PRO A 11 18.41 -2.49 11.62
CA PRO A 11 17.37 -1.98 12.51
C PRO A 11 17.80 -2.15 13.97
N ASP A 12 17.36 -1.23 14.82
CA ASP A 12 17.46 -1.28 16.28
C ASP A 12 16.27 -2.01 16.93
N PHE A 13 15.38 -2.58 16.11
CA PHE A 13 14.21 -3.36 16.51
C PHE A 13 14.13 -4.69 15.74
N ALA A 14 13.29 -5.61 16.24
CA ALA A 14 12.98 -6.86 15.55
C ALA A 14 12.27 -6.57 14.21
N LEU A 15 12.78 -7.11 13.10
CA LEU A 15 12.24 -6.84 11.78
C LEU A 15 11.94 -8.14 11.03
N ASP A 16 10.71 -8.26 10.54
CA ASP A 16 10.34 -9.25 9.53
C ASP A 16 10.05 -8.54 8.20
N LEU A 17 10.97 -8.65 7.24
CA LEU A 17 10.88 -7.95 5.96
C LEU A 17 9.58 -8.26 5.21
N ARG A 18 9.14 -9.52 5.24
CA ARG A 18 7.94 -9.94 4.50
C ARG A 18 6.69 -9.31 5.08
N SER A 19 6.56 -9.28 6.41
CA SER A 19 5.39 -8.75 7.11
C SER A 19 5.29 -7.23 6.96
N VAL A 20 6.41 -6.51 7.10
CA VAL A 20 6.44 -5.05 6.95
C VAL A 20 6.12 -4.61 5.52
N LEU A 21 6.61 -5.33 4.51
CA LEU A 21 6.41 -4.98 3.11
C LEU A 21 5.14 -5.59 2.49
N ALA A 22 4.50 -6.57 3.14
CA ALA A 22 3.29 -7.22 2.64
C ALA A 22 2.16 -6.26 2.22
N PRO A 23 1.89 -5.14 2.93
CA PRO A 23 0.84 -4.19 2.54
C PRO A 23 1.06 -3.51 1.18
N LEU A 24 2.29 -3.53 0.65
CA LEU A 24 2.62 -2.95 -0.65
C LEU A 24 2.26 -3.88 -1.82
N ARG A 25 2.11 -5.18 -1.57
CA ARG A 25 1.89 -6.19 -2.62
C ARG A 25 0.45 -6.19 -3.14
N ARG A 26 0.28 -6.33 -4.45
CA ARG A 26 -1.01 -6.44 -5.17
C ARG A 26 -1.21 -7.81 -5.80
N GLY A 27 -1.35 -8.80 -4.92
CA GLY A 27 -1.54 -10.21 -5.29
C GLY A 27 -0.26 -10.93 -5.69
N LEU A 28 -0.39 -12.21 -6.08
CA LEU A 28 0.80 -13.05 -6.31
C LEU A 28 1.64 -12.64 -7.53
N GLY A 29 0.99 -12.14 -8.59
CA GLY A 29 1.62 -11.76 -9.85
C GLY A 29 1.87 -10.25 -10.01
N ASP A 30 2.08 -9.54 -8.90
CA ASP A 30 2.33 -8.09 -8.91
C ASP A 30 3.64 -7.75 -9.67
N PRO A 31 3.61 -6.92 -10.74
CA PRO A 31 4.78 -6.53 -11.49
C PRO A 31 5.66 -5.52 -10.74
N ALA A 32 5.12 -4.83 -9.73
CA ALA A 32 5.86 -3.85 -8.94
C ALA A 32 6.40 -4.46 -7.62
N PHE A 33 5.98 -5.68 -7.27
CA PHE A 33 6.38 -6.37 -6.05
C PHE A 33 6.59 -7.86 -6.30
N ARG A 34 7.80 -8.37 -6.07
CA ARG A 34 8.08 -9.81 -6.20
C ARG A 34 8.89 -10.32 -5.02
N VAL A 35 8.58 -11.53 -4.57
CA VAL A 35 9.47 -12.28 -3.68
C VAL A 35 9.97 -13.50 -4.43
N THR A 36 11.30 -13.67 -4.49
CA THR A 36 11.93 -14.84 -5.12
C THR A 36 11.94 -16.02 -4.17
N ASP A 37 12.21 -17.23 -4.69
CA ASP A 37 12.34 -18.44 -3.88
C ASP A 37 13.47 -18.34 -2.84
N ALA A 38 14.56 -17.65 -3.19
CA ALA A 38 15.66 -17.30 -2.28
C ALA A 38 15.29 -16.24 -1.21
N GLY A 39 14.03 -15.81 -1.13
CA GLY A 39 13.53 -14.87 -0.13
C GLY A 39 13.86 -13.39 -0.37
N ARG A 40 14.55 -13.05 -1.46
CA ARG A 40 14.79 -11.66 -1.87
C ARG A 40 13.49 -10.98 -2.30
N ILE A 41 13.24 -9.80 -1.76
CA ILE A 41 12.07 -8.97 -2.09
C ILE A 41 12.50 -7.89 -3.08
N TRP A 42 11.74 -7.74 -4.16
CA TRP A 42 11.97 -6.76 -5.21
C TRP A 42 10.80 -5.80 -5.29
N LEU A 43 11.10 -4.52 -5.35
CA LEU A 43 10.15 -3.43 -5.53
C LEU A 43 10.52 -2.62 -6.77
N VAL A 44 9.53 -2.19 -7.54
CA VAL A 44 9.70 -1.24 -8.65
C VAL A 44 8.74 -0.09 -8.43
N ALA A 45 9.22 1.13 -8.65
CA ALA A 45 8.39 2.28 -8.37
C ALA A 45 8.76 3.51 -9.19
N ASN A 46 7.76 4.37 -9.39
CA ASN A 46 7.97 5.74 -9.85
C ASN A 46 8.49 6.59 -8.69
N THR A 47 9.36 7.55 -9.02
CA THR A 47 9.84 8.57 -8.07
C THR A 47 10.00 9.91 -8.79
N GLY A 48 10.25 10.98 -8.03
CA GLY A 48 10.58 12.29 -8.61
C GLY A 48 11.88 12.32 -9.43
N ALA A 49 12.78 11.34 -9.22
CA ALA A 49 14.02 11.19 -9.98
C ALA A 49 13.86 10.27 -11.21
N GLY A 50 12.69 9.65 -11.42
CA GLY A 50 12.46 8.62 -12.43
C GLY A 50 12.12 7.26 -11.81
N VAL A 51 12.14 6.21 -12.62
CA VAL A 51 11.82 4.85 -12.17
C VAL A 51 13.06 4.21 -11.55
N GLY A 52 12.85 3.46 -10.46
CA GLY A 52 13.90 2.62 -9.90
C GLY A 52 13.40 1.27 -9.43
N THR A 53 14.36 0.38 -9.24
CA THR A 53 14.15 -0.95 -8.67
C THR A 53 14.97 -1.08 -7.41
N LEU A 54 14.41 -1.74 -6.39
CA LEU A 54 15.05 -2.01 -5.11
C LEU A 54 14.94 -3.50 -4.81
N ALA A 55 16.07 -4.14 -4.53
CA ALA A 55 16.15 -5.53 -4.08
C ALA A 55 16.61 -5.58 -2.62
N LEU A 56 15.91 -6.34 -1.78
CA LEU A 56 16.09 -6.41 -0.34
C LEU A 56 16.24 -7.86 0.12
N HIS A 57 17.18 -8.10 1.02
CA HIS A 57 17.30 -9.35 1.77
C HIS A 57 18.02 -9.11 3.09
N THR A 58 17.86 -10.02 4.05
CA THR A 58 18.52 -9.92 5.37
C THR A 58 19.74 -10.83 5.40
N VAL A 59 20.84 -10.32 5.96
CA VAL A 59 22.08 -11.08 6.24
C VAL A 59 22.51 -10.77 7.67
N ALA A 60 22.52 -11.76 8.56
CA ALA A 60 22.95 -11.63 9.96
C ALA A 60 22.32 -10.42 10.72
N GLY A 61 21.02 -10.19 10.52
CA GLY A 61 20.27 -9.09 11.15
C GLY A 61 20.44 -7.72 10.49
N GLU A 62 21.21 -7.62 9.40
CA GLU A 62 21.32 -6.41 8.59
C GLU A 62 20.52 -6.58 7.30
N VAL A 63 19.78 -5.54 6.91
CA VAL A 63 19.09 -5.49 5.62
C VAL A 63 20.05 -4.97 4.56
N ARG A 64 20.25 -5.77 3.52
CA ARG A 64 21.04 -5.43 2.34
C ARG A 64 20.11 -5.01 1.21
N ALA A 65 20.25 -3.76 0.80
CA ALA A 65 19.54 -3.15 -0.30
C ALA A 65 20.47 -2.92 -1.48
N THR A 66 20.00 -3.28 -2.67
CA THR A 66 20.62 -2.88 -3.93
C THR A 66 19.57 -2.21 -4.78
N ALA A 67 19.89 -1.06 -5.37
CA ALA A 67 18.98 -0.31 -6.20
C ALA A 67 19.57 0.03 -7.57
N TRP A 68 18.69 0.17 -8.56
CA TRP A 68 19.03 0.47 -9.95
C TRP A 68 18.08 1.51 -10.54
N GLY A 69 18.51 2.13 -11.63
CA GLY A 69 17.74 3.16 -12.32
C GLY A 69 17.98 4.55 -11.74
N ASP A 70 17.23 5.52 -12.24
CA ASP A 70 17.46 6.94 -11.93
C ASP A 70 17.12 7.27 -10.47
N ALA A 71 16.27 6.45 -9.86
CA ALA A 71 15.86 6.56 -8.47
C ALA A 71 16.71 5.73 -7.49
N ALA A 72 17.82 5.11 -7.92
CA ALA A 72 18.58 4.18 -7.08
C ALA A 72 18.96 4.79 -5.71
N GLN A 73 19.51 6.01 -5.72
CA GLN A 73 19.94 6.71 -4.50
C GLN A 73 18.75 7.00 -3.58
N LEU A 74 17.66 7.55 -4.15
CA LEU A 74 16.44 7.88 -3.41
C LEU A 74 15.84 6.64 -2.74
N LEU A 75 15.79 5.51 -3.45
CA LEU A 75 15.27 4.26 -2.91
C LEU A 75 16.13 3.69 -1.78
N THR A 76 17.46 3.76 -1.91
CA THR A 76 18.35 3.34 -0.81
C THR A 76 18.28 4.30 0.37
N ASP A 77 18.11 5.60 0.15
CA ASP A 77 17.99 6.59 1.23
C ASP A 77 16.71 6.44 2.03
N GLY A 78 15.61 6.12 1.36
CA GLY A 78 14.33 5.82 2.00
C GLY A 78 14.23 4.45 2.68
N LEU A 79 15.28 3.63 2.66
CA LEU A 79 15.25 2.26 3.19
C LEU A 79 14.79 2.18 4.66
N PRO A 80 15.31 3.00 5.60
CA PRO A 80 14.86 2.94 6.99
C PRO A 80 13.36 3.25 7.14
N ALA A 81 12.87 4.31 6.49
CA ALA A 81 11.46 4.70 6.54
C ALA A 81 10.54 3.63 5.92
N LEU A 82 10.96 3.04 4.79
CA LEU A 82 10.25 1.93 4.14
C LEU A 82 10.07 0.72 5.08
N LEU A 83 11.04 0.51 5.97
CA LEU A 83 11.05 -0.60 6.93
C LEU A 83 10.57 -0.20 8.32
N GLY A 84 9.96 0.99 8.45
CA GLY A 84 9.28 1.43 9.66
C GLY A 84 10.19 2.04 10.73
N ALA A 85 11.38 2.52 10.38
CA ALA A 85 12.24 3.23 11.34
C ALA A 85 11.63 4.53 11.87
N GLU A 86 10.68 5.12 11.14
CA GLU A 86 9.92 6.31 11.54
C GLU A 86 8.60 5.97 12.24
N ASP A 87 8.34 4.69 12.50
CA ASP A 87 7.10 4.22 13.12
C ASP A 87 7.17 4.28 14.65
N ASP A 88 6.87 5.44 15.21
CA ASP A 88 6.83 5.66 16.67
C ASP A 88 5.51 5.12 17.28
N ASP A 89 5.63 4.04 18.06
CA ASP A 89 4.55 3.43 18.82
C ASP A 89 4.69 3.59 20.34
N SER A 90 5.59 4.48 20.81
CA SER A 90 5.86 4.69 22.24
C SER A 90 4.62 5.11 23.02
N GLY A 91 3.76 5.94 22.43
CA GLY A 91 2.49 6.37 23.01
C GLY A 91 1.31 5.40 22.79
N PHE A 92 1.53 4.21 22.24
CA PHE A 92 0.45 3.24 22.01
C PHE A 92 0.09 2.49 23.30
N GLU A 93 -1.17 2.60 23.71
CA GLU A 93 -1.75 1.82 24.81
C GLU A 93 -2.72 0.76 24.30
N ALA A 94 -2.61 -0.46 24.83
CA ALA A 94 -3.50 -1.55 24.47
C ALA A 94 -4.73 -1.54 25.39
N HIS A 95 -5.85 -0.99 24.93
CA HIS A 95 -7.10 -0.91 25.70
C HIS A 95 -7.95 -2.19 25.69
N HIS A 96 -7.52 -3.25 24.98
CA HIS A 96 -8.22 -4.53 24.90
C HIS A 96 -7.24 -5.70 25.04
N PRO A 97 -7.57 -6.78 25.80
CA PRO A 97 -6.66 -7.90 26.05
C PRO A 97 -6.12 -8.57 24.78
N LEU A 98 -6.96 -8.74 23.75
CA LEU A 98 -6.53 -9.24 22.44
C LEU A 98 -5.42 -8.35 21.82
N ILE A 99 -5.55 -7.03 21.90
CA ILE A 99 -4.56 -6.11 21.32
C ILE A 99 -3.25 -6.16 22.11
N ALA A 100 -3.33 -6.27 23.43
CA ALA A 100 -2.14 -6.44 24.29
C ALA A 100 -1.39 -7.74 23.94
N ASP A 101 -2.13 -8.84 23.75
CA ASP A 101 -1.55 -10.12 23.35
C ASP A 101 -0.94 -10.09 21.94
N LEU A 102 -1.64 -9.49 20.96
CA LEU A 102 -1.15 -9.34 19.60
C LEU A 102 0.13 -8.50 19.54
N ARG A 103 0.18 -7.37 20.26
CA ARG A 103 1.38 -6.53 20.37
C ARG A 103 2.57 -7.33 20.92
N ARG A 104 2.35 -8.10 21.98
CA ARG A 104 3.39 -8.93 22.61
C ARG A 104 3.92 -10.03 21.68
N ARG A 105 3.03 -10.67 20.89
CA ARG A 105 3.42 -11.76 19.97
C ARG A 105 3.97 -11.28 18.62
N MET A 106 3.72 -10.03 18.24
CA MET A 106 4.18 -9.45 16.98
C MET A 106 5.04 -8.19 17.20
N PRO A 107 6.18 -8.30 17.91
CA PRO A 107 7.06 -7.15 18.17
C PRO A 107 7.71 -6.59 16.90
N ALA A 108 7.63 -7.31 15.77
CA ALA A 108 8.15 -6.88 14.48
C ALA A 108 7.10 -6.18 13.58
N LEU A 109 5.86 -5.99 14.06
CA LEU A 109 4.87 -5.23 13.30
C LEU A 109 5.28 -3.76 13.26
N ARG A 110 5.53 -3.26 12.05
CA ARG A 110 5.86 -1.86 11.78
C ARG A 110 5.04 -1.32 10.63
N LEU A 111 4.76 -0.02 10.68
CA LEU A 111 4.12 0.73 9.60
C LEU A 111 5.20 1.40 8.74
N GLY A 112 5.48 0.81 7.58
CA GLY A 112 6.45 1.34 6.63
C GLY A 112 5.92 2.55 5.85
N SER A 113 6.83 3.40 5.39
CA SER A 113 6.54 4.54 4.52
C SER A 113 7.30 4.43 3.20
N THR A 114 6.58 4.44 2.08
CA THR A 114 7.22 4.53 0.76
C THR A 114 7.75 5.92 0.45
N GLY A 115 7.27 6.96 1.15
CA GLY A 115 7.56 8.37 0.87
C GLY A 115 6.96 8.89 -0.44
N ARG A 116 6.02 8.14 -1.04
CA ARG A 116 5.50 8.40 -2.40
C ARG A 116 4.00 8.17 -2.47
N VAL A 117 3.30 9.07 -3.15
CA VAL A 117 1.83 9.03 -3.28
C VAL A 117 1.37 8.32 -4.55
N TRP A 118 2.03 8.59 -5.68
CA TRP A 118 1.50 8.20 -6.99
C TRP A 118 1.19 6.70 -7.13
N ASP A 119 2.15 5.83 -6.84
CA ASP A 119 1.98 4.39 -7.04
C ASP A 119 0.89 3.79 -6.13
N PRO A 120 0.87 4.06 -4.80
CA PRO A 120 -0.26 3.69 -3.94
C PRO A 120 -1.60 4.27 -4.40
N LEU A 121 -1.62 5.52 -4.88
CA LEU A 121 -2.85 6.17 -5.36
C LEU A 121 -3.46 5.40 -6.53
N VAL A 122 -2.67 5.09 -7.56
CA VAL A 122 -3.16 4.34 -8.72
C VAL A 122 -3.71 2.99 -8.27
N ALA A 123 -2.99 2.27 -7.42
CA ALA A 123 -3.43 0.98 -6.90
C ALA A 123 -4.75 1.09 -6.10
N SER A 124 -4.82 2.04 -5.16
CA SER A 124 -6.01 2.23 -4.31
C SER A 124 -7.23 2.68 -5.12
N VAL A 125 -7.08 3.49 -6.17
CA VAL A 125 -8.22 3.82 -7.03
C VAL A 125 -8.70 2.60 -7.82
N LEU A 126 -7.79 1.75 -8.30
CA LEU A 126 -8.16 0.51 -9.00
C LEU A 126 -8.94 -0.48 -8.12
N GLU A 127 -8.75 -0.43 -6.81
CA GLU A 127 -9.39 -1.30 -5.81
C GLU A 127 -10.80 -0.83 -5.41
N GLN A 128 -11.21 0.38 -5.80
CA GLN A 128 -12.52 0.92 -5.44
C GLN A 128 -13.69 0.06 -5.97
N LYS A 129 -14.53 -0.42 -5.04
CA LYS A 129 -15.83 -1.07 -5.32
C LYS A 129 -15.76 -2.29 -6.27
N VAL A 130 -14.62 -2.96 -6.33
CA VAL A 130 -14.41 -4.20 -7.11
C VAL A 130 -13.77 -5.28 -6.24
N THR A 131 -13.73 -6.52 -6.73
CA THR A 131 -12.97 -7.56 -6.04
C THR A 131 -11.47 -7.30 -6.16
N GLY A 132 -10.68 -7.73 -5.18
CA GLY A 132 -9.21 -7.65 -5.26
C GLY A 132 -8.65 -8.39 -6.49
N HIS A 133 -9.29 -9.46 -6.95
CA HIS A 133 -8.89 -10.16 -8.17
C HIS A 133 -9.01 -9.29 -9.43
N GLU A 134 -10.11 -8.54 -9.55
CA GLU A 134 -10.33 -7.60 -10.67
C GLU A 134 -9.35 -6.43 -10.58
N ALA A 135 -9.21 -5.82 -9.40
CA ALA A 135 -8.27 -4.72 -9.18
C ALA A 135 -6.83 -5.13 -9.52
N HIS A 136 -6.35 -6.26 -9.00
CA HIS A 136 -5.01 -6.76 -9.28
C HIS A 136 -4.82 -7.12 -10.75
N ARG A 137 -5.86 -7.58 -11.46
CA ARG A 137 -5.79 -7.82 -12.91
C ARG A 137 -5.57 -6.51 -13.67
N SER A 138 -6.37 -5.48 -13.38
CA SER A 138 -6.22 -4.16 -13.98
C SER A 138 -4.87 -3.52 -13.65
N TRP A 139 -4.39 -3.65 -12.41
CA TRP A 139 -3.05 -3.24 -12.01
C TRP A 139 -1.96 -3.86 -12.88
N ARG A 140 -1.97 -5.20 -13.03
CA ARG A 140 -1.00 -5.91 -13.88
C ARG A 140 -1.04 -5.45 -15.33
N GLU A 141 -2.24 -5.29 -15.87
CA GLU A 141 -2.46 -4.91 -17.27
C GLU A 141 -1.94 -3.49 -17.55
N LEU A 142 -2.24 -2.53 -16.66
CA LEU A 142 -1.75 -1.16 -16.78
C LEU A 142 -0.22 -1.08 -16.64
N CYS A 143 0.36 -1.78 -15.66
CA CYS A 143 1.81 -1.80 -15.49
C CYS A 143 2.52 -2.38 -16.72
N ARG A 144 2.00 -3.47 -17.31
CA ARG A 144 2.64 -4.13 -18.45
C ARG A 144 2.54 -3.33 -19.75
N ARG A 145 1.40 -2.67 -19.99
CA ARG A 145 1.15 -1.96 -21.26
C ARG A 145 1.57 -0.51 -21.24
N PHE A 146 1.45 0.15 -20.10
CA PHE A 146 1.65 1.60 -19.98
C PHE A 146 2.66 1.98 -18.90
N GLY A 147 3.15 1.00 -18.13
CA GLY A 147 4.20 1.18 -17.15
C GLY A 147 5.60 1.20 -17.78
N THR A 148 6.59 1.33 -16.92
CA THR A 148 8.01 1.33 -17.32
C THR A 148 8.69 0.08 -16.80
N ARG A 149 9.46 -0.59 -17.66
CA ARG A 149 10.21 -1.81 -17.29
C ARG A 149 11.17 -1.50 -16.14
N ALA A 150 11.23 -2.42 -15.18
CA ALA A 150 12.13 -2.35 -14.04
C ALA A 150 13.60 -2.18 -14.50
N PRO A 151 14.31 -1.15 -14.03
CA PRO A 151 15.74 -1.01 -14.26
C PRO A 151 16.58 -2.10 -13.58
N GLY A 152 17.74 -2.41 -14.15
CA GLY A 152 18.68 -3.37 -13.57
C GLY A 152 18.31 -4.84 -13.83
N PRO A 153 18.96 -5.79 -13.14
CA PRO A 153 18.75 -7.23 -13.29
C PRO A 153 17.48 -7.69 -12.54
N ALA A 154 16.43 -6.87 -12.56
CA ALA A 154 15.14 -7.20 -11.95
C ALA A 154 14.59 -8.49 -12.58
N PRO A 155 13.91 -9.35 -11.80
CA PRO A 155 13.22 -10.51 -12.35
C PRO A 155 12.33 -10.14 -13.54
N GLU A 156 12.27 -11.02 -14.53
CA GLU A 156 11.48 -10.77 -15.73
C GLU A 156 10.01 -10.49 -15.40
N GLY A 157 9.42 -9.55 -16.15
CA GLY A 157 8.01 -9.18 -16.02
C GLY A 157 7.74 -8.12 -14.95
N MET A 158 8.77 -7.53 -14.36
CA MET A 158 8.63 -6.44 -13.40
C MET A 158 8.56 -5.05 -14.07
N TYR A 159 7.61 -4.24 -13.63
CA TYR A 159 7.30 -2.90 -14.16
C TYR A 159 6.87 -1.99 -13.02
N ALA A 160 7.26 -0.72 -13.08
CA ALA A 160 6.56 0.34 -12.35
C ALA A 160 5.17 0.56 -12.99
N PRO A 161 4.16 0.99 -12.22
CA PRO A 161 2.89 1.44 -12.80
C PRO A 161 3.10 2.63 -13.74
N PRO A 162 2.12 2.96 -14.62
CA PRO A 162 2.24 4.12 -15.51
C PRO A 162 2.52 5.41 -14.74
N THR A 163 3.40 6.24 -15.26
CA THR A 163 3.64 7.61 -14.75
C THR A 163 2.39 8.48 -14.94
N PRO A 164 2.27 9.64 -14.26
CA PRO A 164 1.17 10.57 -14.51
C PRO A 164 1.06 10.95 -16.01
N ALA A 165 2.20 11.22 -16.66
CA ALA A 165 2.24 11.54 -18.09
C ALA A 165 1.76 10.36 -18.96
N ALA A 166 2.19 9.13 -18.64
CA ALA A 166 1.75 7.94 -19.36
C ALA A 166 0.23 7.74 -19.23
N VAL A 167 -0.33 7.90 -18.02
CA VAL A 167 -1.78 7.82 -17.77
C VAL A 167 -2.56 8.79 -18.65
N LEU A 168 -2.10 10.03 -18.78
CA LEU A 168 -2.77 11.06 -19.59
C LEU A 168 -2.72 10.75 -21.09
N ALA A 169 -1.81 9.89 -21.54
CA ALA A 169 -1.70 9.47 -22.94
C ALA A 169 -2.54 8.22 -23.27
N ILE A 170 -3.11 7.53 -22.28
CA ILE A 170 -3.91 6.31 -22.50
C ILE A 170 -5.26 6.67 -23.15
N LYS A 171 -5.55 6.05 -24.30
CA LYS A 171 -6.80 6.26 -25.03
C LYS A 171 -7.98 5.57 -24.33
N ASP A 172 -9.19 6.08 -24.57
CA ASP A 172 -10.43 5.58 -23.96
C ASP A 172 -10.61 4.06 -24.04
N TRP A 173 -10.49 3.50 -25.24
CA TRP A 173 -10.67 2.06 -25.48
C TRP A 173 -9.59 1.19 -24.79
N GLU A 174 -8.44 1.77 -24.46
CA GLU A 174 -7.37 1.06 -23.77
C GLU A 174 -7.67 0.84 -22.29
N TRP A 175 -8.36 1.79 -21.65
CA TRP A 175 -8.88 1.65 -20.29
C TRP A 175 -9.90 0.53 -20.18
N HIS A 176 -10.82 0.45 -21.16
CA HIS A 176 -11.80 -0.64 -21.24
C HIS A 176 -11.11 -2.00 -21.37
N ARG A 177 -10.10 -2.12 -22.25
CA ARG A 177 -9.28 -3.34 -22.36
C ARG A 177 -8.54 -3.67 -21.07
N ALA A 178 -8.17 -2.67 -20.28
CA ALA A 178 -7.56 -2.85 -18.96
C ALA A 178 -8.54 -3.22 -17.84
N GLY A 179 -9.85 -3.32 -18.13
CA GLY A 179 -10.88 -3.65 -17.14
C GLY A 179 -11.14 -2.53 -16.12
N VAL A 180 -10.82 -1.28 -16.48
CA VAL A 180 -11.02 -0.12 -15.62
C VAL A 180 -12.29 0.60 -16.07
N ASP A 181 -13.27 0.69 -15.17
CA ASP A 181 -14.51 1.42 -15.44
C ASP A 181 -14.30 2.94 -15.47
N LEU A 182 -15.30 3.65 -15.99
CA LEU A 182 -15.26 5.10 -16.18
C LEU A 182 -15.02 5.88 -14.87
N THR A 183 -15.53 5.40 -13.73
CA THR A 183 -15.40 6.12 -12.45
C THR A 183 -13.96 6.09 -11.98
N ARG A 184 -13.36 4.88 -11.92
CA ARG A 184 -11.96 4.70 -11.52
C ARG A 184 -11.01 5.38 -12.50
N ARG A 185 -11.28 5.27 -13.80
CA ARG A 185 -10.53 5.97 -14.85
C ARG A 185 -10.52 7.49 -14.62
N LYS A 186 -11.69 8.11 -14.44
CA LYS A 186 -11.80 9.56 -14.22
C LYS A 186 -11.00 10.01 -12.99
N ALA A 187 -11.05 9.24 -11.90
CA ALA A 187 -10.27 9.52 -10.69
C ALA A 187 -8.75 9.45 -10.93
N ILE A 188 -8.27 8.42 -11.63
CA ILE A 188 -6.84 8.28 -11.96
C ILE A 188 -6.37 9.42 -12.88
N VAL A 189 -7.17 9.78 -13.89
CA VAL A 189 -6.86 10.90 -14.80
C VAL A 189 -6.84 12.24 -14.06
N ALA A 190 -7.83 12.50 -13.19
CA ALA A 190 -7.87 13.71 -12.37
C ALA A 190 -6.65 13.80 -11.44
N ALA A 191 -6.26 12.69 -10.82
CA ALA A 191 -5.06 12.63 -10.00
C ALA A 191 -3.77 12.88 -10.82
N ALA A 192 -3.68 12.31 -12.03
CA ALA A 192 -2.52 12.49 -12.91
C ALA A 192 -2.25 13.96 -13.25
N GLN A 193 -3.32 14.74 -13.47
CA GLN A 193 -3.22 16.18 -13.78
C GLN A 193 -2.57 16.99 -12.65
N VAL A 194 -2.69 16.53 -11.39
CA VAL A 194 -2.19 17.25 -10.20
C VAL A 194 -1.17 16.46 -9.39
N ALA A 195 -0.61 15.37 -9.95
CA ALA A 195 0.22 14.41 -9.22
C ALA A 195 1.40 15.07 -8.47
N HIS A 196 2.07 16.06 -9.09
CA HIS A 196 3.17 16.80 -8.47
C HIS A 196 2.78 17.52 -7.16
N ARG A 197 1.52 17.95 -7.02
CA ARG A 197 1.00 18.58 -5.80
C ARG A 197 0.68 17.56 -4.72
N LEU A 198 0.23 16.37 -5.12
CA LEU A 198 -0.20 15.33 -4.20
C LEU A 198 0.98 14.75 -3.41
N GLU A 199 2.19 14.73 -3.97
CA GLU A 199 3.39 14.28 -3.24
C GLU A 199 3.64 15.08 -1.95
N LYS A 200 3.15 16.34 -1.86
CA LYS A 200 3.18 17.14 -0.63
C LYS A 200 2.44 16.47 0.54
N ALA A 201 1.48 15.57 0.28
CA ALA A 201 0.76 14.86 1.32
C ALA A 201 1.68 14.04 2.25
N THR A 202 2.80 13.52 1.72
CA THR A 202 3.81 12.80 2.52
C THR A 202 4.55 13.69 3.51
N ARG A 203 4.61 15.00 3.25
CA ARG A 203 5.20 15.99 4.16
C ARG A 203 4.18 16.51 5.19
N LEU A 204 2.93 16.71 4.76
CA LEU A 204 1.85 17.15 5.65
C LEU A 204 1.45 16.05 6.65
N ARG A 205 1.35 14.79 6.16
CA ARG A 205 0.95 13.60 6.93
C ARG A 205 -0.41 13.78 7.63
N GLY A 206 -0.81 12.78 8.42
CA GLY A 206 -1.99 12.84 9.29
C GLY A 206 -3.28 13.24 8.58
N ARG A 207 -4.09 14.08 9.24
CA ARG A 207 -5.37 14.57 8.68
C ARG A 207 -5.13 15.49 7.49
N GLU A 208 -4.20 16.44 7.58
CA GLU A 208 -3.96 17.43 6.54
C GLU A 208 -3.52 16.81 5.21
N GLY A 209 -2.62 15.81 5.27
CA GLY A 209 -2.20 15.04 4.11
C GLY A 209 -3.36 14.28 3.47
N ARG A 210 -4.20 13.62 4.28
CA ARG A 210 -5.42 12.95 3.79
C ARG A 210 -6.42 13.94 3.17
N ASP A 211 -6.58 15.12 3.75
CA ASP A 211 -7.49 16.15 3.26
C ASP A 211 -7.02 16.69 1.90
N LEU A 212 -5.71 16.89 1.73
CA LEU A 212 -5.12 17.24 0.44
C LEU A 212 -5.44 16.20 -0.64
N LEU A 213 -5.30 14.89 -0.34
CA LEU A 213 -5.62 13.84 -1.29
C LEU A 213 -7.10 13.87 -1.71
N ARG A 214 -8.01 14.15 -0.77
CA ARG A 214 -9.47 14.20 -0.99
C ARG A 214 -9.94 15.43 -1.78
N THR A 215 -9.03 16.36 -2.11
CA THR A 215 -9.35 17.43 -3.07
C THR A 215 -9.50 16.92 -4.50
N VAL A 216 -8.98 15.72 -4.80
CA VAL A 216 -9.11 15.09 -6.11
C VAL A 216 -10.47 14.39 -6.24
N PRO A 217 -11.27 14.70 -7.28
CA PRO A 217 -12.53 14.01 -7.52
C PRO A 217 -12.34 12.49 -7.65
N GLY A 218 -13.13 11.74 -6.88
CA GLY A 218 -13.05 10.27 -6.83
C GLY A 218 -12.09 9.71 -5.77
N ILE A 219 -11.39 10.55 -5.01
CA ILE A 219 -10.62 10.14 -3.82
C ILE A 219 -11.44 10.45 -2.56
N GLY A 220 -12.04 9.42 -1.98
CA GLY A 220 -12.80 9.51 -0.72
C GLY A 220 -11.96 9.17 0.52
N PHE A 221 -12.62 9.06 1.68
CA PHE A 221 -11.99 8.68 2.95
C PHE A 221 -11.22 7.36 2.86
N TRP A 222 -11.84 6.31 2.33
CA TRP A 222 -11.22 5.00 2.16
C TRP A 222 -9.93 5.09 1.33
N THR A 223 -9.99 5.68 0.13
CA THR A 223 -8.83 5.78 -0.76
C THR A 223 -7.71 6.64 -0.18
N ALA A 224 -8.05 7.77 0.46
CA ALA A 224 -7.05 8.60 1.12
C ALA A 224 -6.36 7.86 2.27
N ALA A 225 -7.10 7.03 3.02
CA ALA A 225 -6.51 6.18 4.07
C ALA A 225 -5.56 5.13 3.49
N GLU A 226 -5.98 4.38 2.46
CA GLU A 226 -5.12 3.36 1.83
C GLU A 226 -3.81 3.96 1.27
N ILE A 227 -3.87 5.17 0.71
CA ILE A 227 -2.68 5.91 0.27
C ILE A 227 -1.83 6.29 1.48
N ALA A 228 -2.42 6.91 2.50
CA ALA A 228 -1.72 7.40 3.69
C ALA A 228 -0.94 6.30 4.44
N GLN A 229 -1.58 5.13 4.59
CA GLN A 229 -1.00 3.96 5.25
C GLN A 229 0.29 3.49 4.57
N ARG A 230 0.39 3.63 3.24
CA ARG A 230 1.56 3.17 2.46
C ARG A 230 2.55 4.28 2.21
N ALA A 231 2.08 5.50 1.97
CA ALA A 231 2.90 6.64 1.61
C ALA A 231 3.67 7.19 2.82
N TRP A 232 3.06 7.28 4.00
CA TRP A 232 3.71 7.80 5.22
C TRP A 232 3.45 6.97 6.48
N GLY A 233 3.02 5.72 6.34
CA GLY A 233 2.83 4.81 7.47
C GLY A 233 1.77 5.29 8.46
N ASP A 234 0.72 5.99 8.00
CA ASP A 234 -0.22 6.69 8.89
C ASP A 234 -0.86 5.74 9.93
N PRO A 235 -0.54 5.89 11.24
CA PRO A 235 -1.04 5.00 12.27
C PRO A 235 -2.51 5.26 12.61
N ASP A 236 -3.12 6.33 12.10
CA ASP A 236 -4.49 6.75 12.40
C ASP A 236 -5.44 6.72 11.18
N ALA A 237 -4.93 6.33 10.02
CA ALA A 237 -5.69 6.28 8.78
C ALA A 237 -6.56 5.02 8.70
N VAL A 238 -7.69 4.99 9.41
CA VAL A 238 -8.66 3.90 9.29
C VAL A 238 -9.39 3.98 7.94
N SER A 239 -9.45 2.86 7.21
CA SER A 239 -10.12 2.74 5.90
C SER A 239 -11.64 2.69 6.05
N VAL A 240 -12.25 3.81 6.47
CA VAL A 240 -13.71 3.96 6.59
C VAL A 240 -14.38 3.75 5.23
N GLY A 241 -15.41 2.91 5.19
CA GLY A 241 -16.07 2.47 3.96
C GLY A 241 -15.51 1.17 3.39
N ASP A 242 -14.56 0.52 4.09
CA ASP A 242 -14.09 -0.80 3.72
C ASP A 242 -15.17 -1.87 3.97
N PHE A 243 -15.28 -2.82 3.05
CA PHE A 243 -16.30 -3.87 3.13
C PHE A 243 -16.04 -4.91 4.24
N HIS A 244 -14.77 -5.14 4.60
CA HIS A 244 -14.35 -6.19 5.52
C HIS A 244 -13.91 -5.65 6.88
N ILE A 245 -13.18 -4.53 6.93
CA ILE A 245 -12.52 -4.05 8.15
C ILE A 245 -13.50 -3.81 9.31
N PRO A 246 -14.66 -3.14 9.14
CA PRO A 246 -15.59 -2.94 10.25
C PRO A 246 -16.07 -4.25 10.87
N GLY A 247 -16.39 -5.23 10.02
CA GLY A 247 -16.78 -6.56 10.48
C GLY A 247 -15.64 -7.28 11.21
N LEU A 248 -14.42 -7.22 10.66
CA LEU A 248 -13.23 -7.83 11.26
C LEU A 248 -12.96 -7.25 12.66
N VAL A 249 -12.94 -5.91 12.77
CA VAL A 249 -12.73 -5.20 14.04
C VAL A 249 -13.84 -5.52 15.04
N GLY A 250 -15.11 -5.50 14.61
CA GLY A 250 -16.24 -5.83 15.47
C GLY A 250 -16.16 -7.24 16.05
N TYR A 251 -15.85 -8.25 15.22
CA TYR A 251 -15.71 -9.62 15.71
C TYR A 251 -14.50 -9.76 16.64
N ALA A 252 -13.38 -9.13 16.32
CA ALA A 252 -12.16 -9.22 17.13
C ALA A 252 -12.31 -8.56 18.51
N LEU A 253 -13.00 -7.43 18.60
CA LEU A 253 -13.04 -6.62 19.83
C LEU A 253 -14.38 -6.69 20.59
N LEU A 254 -15.46 -7.10 19.93
CA LEU A 254 -16.80 -7.18 20.52
C LEU A 254 -17.49 -8.54 20.33
N GLY A 255 -16.91 -9.47 19.57
CA GLY A 255 -17.53 -10.76 19.25
C GLY A 255 -18.73 -10.68 18.28
N ARG A 256 -19.01 -9.50 17.69
CA ARG A 256 -20.15 -9.28 16.78
C ARG A 256 -19.79 -8.33 15.64
N LYS A 257 -20.48 -8.45 14.50
CA LYS A 257 -20.29 -7.52 13.38
C LYS A 257 -20.69 -6.08 13.79
N VAL A 258 -19.90 -5.10 13.35
CA VAL A 258 -20.25 -3.66 13.39
C VAL A 258 -20.14 -3.05 11.99
N ASP A 259 -20.70 -1.85 11.85
CA ASP A 259 -20.53 -0.97 10.70
C ASP A 259 -19.38 0.03 10.92
N ASP A 260 -19.18 0.96 9.98
CA ASP A 260 -18.11 1.96 10.08
C ASP A 260 -18.22 2.82 11.35
N LYS A 261 -19.44 3.20 11.75
CA LYS A 261 -19.66 4.00 12.95
C LYS A 261 -19.25 3.22 14.19
N GLY A 262 -19.74 1.99 14.34
CA GLY A 262 -19.38 1.14 15.48
C GLY A 262 -17.89 0.80 15.51
N MET A 263 -17.25 0.59 14.35
CA MET A 263 -15.80 0.43 14.26
C MET A 263 -15.07 1.65 14.80
N LEU A 264 -15.46 2.86 14.39
CA LEU A 264 -14.81 4.10 14.85
C LEU A 264 -15.03 4.36 16.35
N GLU A 265 -16.20 4.02 16.90
CA GLU A 265 -16.47 4.08 18.35
C GLU A 265 -15.55 3.15 19.14
N VAL A 266 -15.41 1.89 18.69
CA VAL A 266 -14.52 0.90 19.32
C VAL A 266 -13.05 1.30 19.23
N LEU A 267 -12.65 1.90 18.11
CA LEU A 267 -11.28 2.35 17.90
C LEU A 267 -10.97 3.71 18.55
N ALA A 268 -11.98 4.47 19.01
CA ALA A 268 -11.77 5.82 19.53
C ALA A 268 -10.69 5.95 20.63
N PRO A 269 -10.58 5.02 21.60
CA PRO A 269 -9.53 5.08 22.63
C PRO A 269 -8.12 5.01 22.08
N TYR A 270 -7.95 4.42 20.90
CA TYR A 270 -6.64 4.22 20.28
C TYR A 270 -6.17 5.40 19.43
N ALA A 271 -6.88 6.53 19.38
CA ALA A 271 -6.37 7.71 18.68
C ALA A 271 -5.06 8.20 19.35
N PRO A 272 -3.99 8.55 18.60
CA PRO A 272 -3.88 8.68 17.14
C PRO A 272 -3.24 7.45 16.44
N GLN A 273 -3.54 6.23 16.89
CA GLN A 273 -2.94 4.96 16.46
C GLN A 273 -4.02 3.94 16.02
N ARG A 274 -5.19 4.40 15.57
CA ARG A 274 -6.35 3.53 15.28
C ARG A 274 -6.11 2.51 14.17
N HIS A 275 -5.38 2.89 13.12
CA HIS A 275 -5.01 1.96 12.06
C HIS A 275 -4.02 0.90 12.55
N ARG A 276 -3.14 1.21 13.52
CA ARG A 276 -2.25 0.19 14.12
C ARG A 276 -3.03 -0.97 14.73
N VAL A 277 -4.16 -0.68 15.39
CA VAL A 277 -5.07 -1.72 15.93
C VAL A 277 -5.61 -2.60 14.81
N VAL A 278 -6.07 -1.98 13.71
CA VAL A 278 -6.51 -2.71 12.51
C VAL A 278 -5.40 -3.62 12.00
N ARG A 279 -4.16 -3.12 11.91
CA ARG A 279 -3.00 -3.90 11.45
C ARG A 279 -2.68 -5.09 12.36
N TYR A 280 -2.76 -4.93 13.68
CA TYR A 280 -2.62 -6.06 14.60
C TYR A 280 -3.71 -7.12 14.39
N ILE A 281 -4.97 -6.70 14.22
CA ILE A 281 -6.09 -7.61 14.00
C ILE A 281 -5.94 -8.33 12.64
N GLU A 282 -5.54 -7.64 11.58
CA GLU A 282 -5.31 -8.25 10.27
C GLU A 282 -4.14 -9.25 10.28
N ALA A 283 -3.08 -8.96 11.05
CA ALA A 283 -1.88 -9.79 11.10
C ALA A 283 -2.04 -11.05 11.96
N GLY A 284 -2.83 -11.00 13.03
CA GLY A 284 -2.92 -12.14 13.97
C GLY A 284 -4.24 -12.27 14.75
N GLY A 285 -5.24 -11.44 14.45
CA GLY A 285 -6.54 -11.47 15.11
C GLY A 285 -7.38 -12.69 14.72
N PRO A 286 -8.43 -13.01 15.49
CA PRO A 286 -9.34 -14.10 15.18
C PRO A 286 -10.07 -13.84 13.86
N GLY A 287 -10.12 -14.84 12.98
CA GLY A 287 -10.84 -14.74 11.73
C GLY A 287 -12.35 -14.57 11.95
N LYS A 288 -13.00 -13.76 11.12
CA LYS A 288 -14.46 -13.64 11.10
C LYS A 288 -15.11 -15.00 10.77
N PRO A 289 -16.19 -15.42 11.46
CA PRO A 289 -16.97 -16.59 11.08
C PRO A 289 -17.44 -16.52 9.62
N ARG A 290 -17.18 -17.56 8.84
CA ARG A 290 -17.44 -17.58 7.39
C ARG A 290 -18.89 -17.96 7.11
N PHE A 291 -19.76 -16.97 6.96
CA PHE A 291 -21.13 -17.16 6.47
C PHE A 291 -21.35 -16.28 5.23
N GLY A 292 -21.64 -16.91 4.07
CA GLY A 292 -22.11 -16.23 2.86
C GLY A 292 -21.41 -16.62 1.54
N PRO A 293 -22.12 -16.56 0.39
CA PRO A 293 -21.55 -16.84 -0.93
C PRO A 293 -20.53 -15.77 -1.37
N ARG A 294 -19.50 -16.18 -2.13
CA ARG A 294 -18.49 -15.27 -2.70
C ARG A 294 -19.12 -14.32 -3.73
N PHE A 295 -18.75 -13.04 -3.70
CA PHE A 295 -19.14 -12.06 -4.72
C PHE A 295 -18.61 -12.52 -6.09
N ALA A 296 -19.49 -12.75 -7.05
CA ALA A 296 -19.10 -13.18 -8.39
C ALA A 296 -18.46 -11.99 -9.17
N PRO A 297 -17.40 -12.22 -9.96
CA PRO A 297 -16.80 -11.17 -10.80
C PRO A 297 -17.82 -10.59 -11.78
N ARG A 298 -17.80 -9.27 -12.02
CA ARG A 298 -18.64 -8.66 -13.05
C ARG A 298 -17.88 -8.66 -14.37
N ASP A 299 -18.48 -9.23 -15.42
CA ASP A 299 -17.88 -9.18 -16.75
C ASP A 299 -18.31 -7.89 -17.48
N TYR A 300 -17.37 -6.97 -17.62
CA TYR A 300 -17.56 -5.71 -18.34
C TYR A 300 -17.11 -5.80 -19.81
N ARG A 301 -16.70 -6.98 -20.30
CA ARG A 301 -16.15 -7.16 -21.66
C ARG A 301 -17.20 -7.39 -22.75
N GLY A 302 -18.49 -7.33 -22.38
CA GLY A 302 -19.63 -7.55 -23.28
C GLY A 302 -20.54 -6.32 -23.50
N MET A 303 -20.10 -5.11 -23.15
CA MET A 303 -20.82 -3.85 -23.41
C MET A 303 -19.96 -2.87 -24.18
#